data_AF-X5QNR5-F1
#
_entry.id   AF-X5QNR5-F1
#
_cell.length_a   1.000
_cell.length_b   1.000
_cell.length_c   1.000
_cell.angle_alpha   90.00
_cell.angle_beta   90.00
_cell.angle_gamma   90.00
#
_symmetry.space_group_name_H-M   'P 1'
#
loop_
_entity.id
_entity.type
_entity.pdbx_description
1 polymer ?
#
loop_
_entity_poly.entity_id
_entity_poly.type
_entity_poly.pdbx_seq_one_letter_code
_entity_poly.pdbx_strand_id
1 'polypeptide(L)'
;MSNELTISEDSGEARAGSATEGFTTGNQGTDFASRLPEPGRKAEIARIMATDIHRYYDEKLDAEYAALLEAEQSEINPDLINPTRPMDADQSRTALCSSEAGRRLVSDWDEMGGFRTHLSHVQADVGNMVKAMGGNREQRVFMERFDRDLPEEARYAVYAEIAAGPSIYVTPAPAAEVKRFQATPAGSTLVAEWGSFAPEKVAMLRARAKRLTDNLTDDEAHGFWFWLDELQPAIAAVIFRKMAG
;
A
#
# COMPACT_ATOMS: atom_id res chain seq x y z
N MET A 1 -1.65 0.10 -1.71
CA MET A 1 -2.08 -0.78 -2.80
C MET A 1 -0.87 -1.46 -3.44
N SER A 2 0.35 -1.12 -2.99
CA SER A 2 1.61 -1.68 -3.42
C SER A 2 2.26 -2.60 -2.41
N ASN A 3 3.15 -3.44 -2.94
CA ASN A 3 4.14 -4.24 -2.21
C ASN A 3 5.02 -3.43 -1.24
N GLU A 4 5.03 -2.11 -1.35
CA GLU A 4 5.77 -1.19 -0.48
C GLU A 4 4.96 -0.75 0.75
N LEU A 5 3.64 -1.00 0.78
CA LEU A 5 2.76 -0.69 1.92
C LEU A 5 2.37 -1.92 2.75
N THR A 6 2.63 -3.11 2.21
CA THR A 6 2.26 -4.41 2.79
C THR A 6 3.46 -5.33 2.67
N ILE A 7 3.59 -6.32 3.56
CA ILE A 7 4.69 -7.28 3.46
C ILE A 7 4.56 -8.02 2.12
N SER A 8 5.47 -7.74 1.20
CA SER A 8 5.51 -8.38 -0.11
C SER A 8 6.85 -9.04 -0.36
N GLU A 9 6.76 -10.20 -1.02
CA GLU A 9 7.86 -11.05 -1.43
C GLU A 9 8.68 -10.34 -2.52
N ASP A 10 9.96 -10.10 -2.24
CA ASP A 10 10.93 -9.78 -3.29
C ASP A 10 11.22 -11.07 -4.07
N SER A 11 10.65 -11.16 -5.28
CA SER A 11 10.80 -12.32 -6.17
C SER A 11 12.08 -12.15 -6.98
N GLY A 12 12.96 -13.15 -6.89
CA GLY A 12 14.37 -13.00 -7.24
C GLY A 12 14.71 -12.69 -8.70
N GLU A 13 15.66 -11.76 -8.86
CA GLU A 13 16.62 -11.75 -9.96
C GLU A 13 18.04 -11.54 -9.41
N ALA A 14 18.63 -12.61 -8.87
CA ALA A 14 20.06 -12.64 -8.56
C ALA A 14 20.86 -12.82 -9.86
N ARG A 15 21.25 -11.72 -10.50
CA ARG A 15 22.33 -11.73 -11.50
C ARG A 15 23.66 -11.61 -10.77
N ALA A 16 24.32 -12.76 -10.60
CA ALA A 16 25.62 -12.88 -9.96
C ALA A 16 26.77 -12.24 -10.78
N GLY A 17 27.73 -11.67 -10.05
CA GLY A 17 29.09 -11.30 -10.48
C GLY A 17 29.41 -9.83 -10.18
N SER A 18 30.46 -9.44 -9.45
CA SER A 18 31.63 -10.13 -8.91
C SER A 18 32.28 -9.21 -7.86
N ALA A 19 33.01 -9.81 -6.91
CA ALA A 19 33.67 -9.16 -5.76
C ALA A 19 34.85 -8.23 -6.12
N THR A 20 35.12 -7.23 -5.25
CA THR A 20 36.47 -6.96 -4.66
C THR A 20 36.41 -5.93 -3.52
N GLU A 21 36.92 -6.36 -2.36
CA GLU A 21 37.73 -5.68 -1.33
C GLU A 21 37.51 -4.21 -0.90
N GLY A 22 37.38 -3.98 0.41
CA GLY A 22 37.66 -2.66 1.02
C GLY A 22 37.20 -2.47 2.48
N PHE A 23 38.05 -2.86 3.43
CA PHE A 23 38.28 -2.31 4.79
C PHE A 23 37.15 -1.82 5.74
N THR A 24 37.26 -2.33 6.97
CA THR A 24 36.67 -2.02 8.29
C THR A 24 36.23 -0.58 8.61
N THR A 25 35.06 -0.42 9.25
CA THR A 25 34.88 0.15 10.62
C THR A 25 33.41 0.05 11.05
N GLY A 26 33.18 -0.22 12.33
CA GLY A 26 31.90 -0.73 12.84
C GLY A 26 30.76 0.28 12.95
N ASN A 27 29.55 -0.26 12.84
CA ASN A 27 28.37 0.23 13.52
C ASN A 27 27.41 -0.95 13.72
N GLN A 28 27.11 -1.31 14.97
CA GLN A 28 26.04 -2.26 15.29
C GLN A 28 24.71 -1.54 15.08
N GLY A 29 24.25 -1.53 13.83
CA GLY A 29 22.86 -1.25 13.46
C GLY A 29 22.21 -2.57 13.07
N THR A 30 21.06 -2.87 13.67
CA THR A 30 20.25 -4.06 13.42
C THR A 30 19.93 -4.21 11.93
N ASP A 31 20.67 -5.10 11.29
CA ASP A 31 20.65 -5.42 9.87
C ASP A 31 19.58 -6.49 9.60
N PHE A 32 18.31 -6.06 9.56
CA PHE A 32 17.16 -6.93 9.23
C PHE A 32 16.83 -6.93 7.72
N ALA A 33 17.62 -6.22 6.91
CA ALA A 33 17.44 -6.20 5.47
C ALA A 33 18.22 -7.35 4.82
N SER A 34 17.48 -8.26 4.18
CA SER A 34 18.01 -9.24 3.20
C SER A 34 18.73 -10.47 3.77
N ARG A 35 18.01 -11.30 4.55
CA ARG A 35 18.37 -12.72 4.66
C ARG A 35 17.27 -13.57 4.05
N LEU A 36 17.60 -14.25 2.96
CA LEU A 36 16.85 -15.41 2.46
C LEU A 36 16.51 -16.33 3.65
N PRO A 37 15.38 -17.03 3.64
CA PRO A 37 15.02 -17.95 4.71
C PRO A 37 16.05 -19.08 4.79
N GLU A 38 17.12 -18.88 5.58
CA GLU A 38 18.09 -19.92 5.80
C GLU A 38 17.47 -20.95 6.75
N PRO A 39 17.36 -22.24 6.35
CA PRO A 39 16.80 -23.29 7.20
C PRO A 39 17.55 -23.44 8.55
N GLY A 40 18.81 -22.95 8.61
CA GLY A 40 19.60 -22.88 9.83
C GLY A 40 19.07 -21.88 10.87
N ARG A 41 18.54 -20.73 10.45
CA ARG A 41 18.09 -19.67 11.37
C ARG A 41 16.81 -20.06 12.11
N LYS A 42 15.86 -20.67 11.40
CA LYS A 42 14.65 -21.21 12.00
C LYS A 42 14.95 -22.29 13.04
N ALA A 43 15.89 -23.20 12.75
CA ALA A 43 16.31 -24.24 13.69
C ALA A 43 17.06 -23.66 14.91
N GLU A 44 17.82 -22.59 14.73
CA GLU A 44 18.47 -21.85 15.81
C GLU A 44 17.43 -21.21 16.75
N ILE A 45 16.46 -20.49 16.20
CA ILE A 45 15.41 -19.84 16.98
C ILE A 45 14.56 -20.89 17.71
N ALA A 46 14.21 -22.00 17.06
CA ALA A 46 13.48 -23.10 17.70
C ALA A 46 14.29 -23.73 18.86
N ARG A 47 15.62 -23.80 18.74
CA ARG A 47 16.49 -24.26 19.82
C ARG A 47 16.48 -23.26 20.98
N ILE A 48 16.62 -21.96 20.70
CA ILE A 48 16.58 -20.90 21.73
C ILE A 48 15.22 -20.93 22.44
N MET A 49 14.11 -21.05 21.71
CA MET A 49 12.77 -21.19 22.28
C MET A 49 12.67 -22.38 23.26
N ALA A 50 13.35 -23.49 22.96
CA ALA A 50 13.35 -24.69 23.81
C ALA A 50 14.30 -24.60 25.01
N THR A 51 15.41 -23.84 24.92
CA THR A 51 16.46 -23.81 25.94
C THR A 51 16.49 -22.55 26.78
N ASP A 52 16.04 -21.41 26.24
CA ASP A 52 16.12 -20.09 26.86
C ASP A 52 14.94 -19.21 26.40
N ILE A 53 13.80 -19.42 27.07
CA ILE A 53 12.55 -18.73 26.76
C ILE A 53 12.61 -17.22 27.05
N HIS A 54 13.47 -16.78 27.97
CA HIS A 54 13.64 -15.36 28.27
C HIS A 54 14.32 -14.66 27.11
N ARG A 55 15.45 -15.21 26.64
CA ARG A 55 16.14 -14.70 25.46
C ARG A 55 15.24 -14.69 24.22
N TYR A 56 14.40 -15.69 24.04
CA TYR A 56 13.45 -15.77 22.94
C TYR A 56 12.52 -14.54 22.86
N TYR A 57 11.98 -14.08 24.00
CA TYR A 57 11.12 -12.90 24.04
C TYR A 57 11.91 -11.58 24.10
N ASP A 58 13.00 -11.52 24.85
CA ASP A 58 13.79 -10.31 25.04
C ASP A 58 14.44 -9.83 23.72
N GLU A 59 14.89 -10.78 22.88
CA GLU A 59 15.46 -10.50 21.55
C GLU A 59 14.38 -10.41 20.44
N LYS A 60 13.09 -10.51 20.78
CA LYS A 60 11.96 -10.55 19.83
C LYS A 60 12.09 -11.64 18.75
N LEU A 61 12.66 -12.79 19.12
CA LEU A 61 12.82 -13.92 18.21
C LEU A 61 11.47 -14.57 17.86
N ASP A 62 10.43 -14.28 18.62
CA ASP A 62 9.05 -14.66 18.30
C ASP A 62 8.53 -13.99 17.03
N ALA A 63 8.81 -12.70 16.84
CA ALA A 63 8.46 -11.99 15.62
C ALA A 63 9.26 -12.52 14.41
N GLU A 64 10.55 -12.80 14.61
CA GLU A 64 11.41 -13.39 13.58
C GLU A 64 10.96 -14.80 13.19
N TYR A 65 10.65 -15.65 14.17
CA TYR A 65 10.17 -17.02 13.92
C TYR A 65 8.83 -17.03 13.20
N ALA A 66 7.91 -16.14 13.58
CA ALA A 66 6.63 -15.97 12.89
C ALA A 66 6.82 -15.54 11.44
N ALA A 67 7.72 -14.59 11.16
CA ALA A 67 8.04 -14.15 9.81
C ALA A 67 8.64 -15.27 8.95
N LEU A 68 9.51 -16.11 9.52
CA LEU A 68 10.06 -17.28 8.82
C LEU A 68 9.00 -18.33 8.51
N LEU A 69 8.07 -18.60 9.44
CA LEU A 69 6.96 -19.52 9.20
C LEU A 69 6.00 -19.00 8.13
N GLU A 70 5.75 -17.69 8.13
CA GLU A 70 4.91 -17.04 7.12
C GLU A 70 5.56 -17.09 5.73
N ALA A 71 6.87 -16.83 5.62
CA ALA A 71 7.61 -16.98 4.37
C ALA A 71 7.59 -18.43 3.83
N GLU A 72 7.70 -19.45 4.69
CA GLU A 72 7.54 -20.83 4.24
C GLU A 72 6.09 -21.13 3.79
N GLN A 73 5.09 -20.57 4.47
CA GLN A 73 3.69 -20.70 4.06
C GLN A 73 3.43 -19.98 2.73
N SER A 74 4.13 -18.88 2.46
CA SER A 74 4.04 -18.11 1.21
C SER A 74 4.52 -18.93 0.02
N GLU A 75 5.67 -19.60 0.17
CA GLU A 75 6.26 -20.45 -0.85
C GLU A 75 5.36 -21.66 -1.19
N ILE A 76 4.67 -22.21 -0.18
CA ILE A 76 3.81 -23.39 -0.35
C ILE A 76 2.44 -22.99 -0.92
N ASN A 77 1.81 -21.96 -0.36
CA ASN A 77 0.54 -21.45 -0.84
C ASN A 77 0.43 -19.93 -0.59
N PRO A 78 0.68 -19.11 -1.62
CA PRO A 78 0.65 -17.65 -1.50
C PRO A 78 -0.72 -17.09 -1.06
N ASP A 79 -1.80 -17.87 -1.20
CA ASP A 79 -3.16 -17.45 -0.84
C ASP A 79 -3.45 -17.61 0.67
N LEU A 80 -2.57 -18.25 1.45
CA LEU A 80 -2.76 -18.40 2.91
C LEU A 80 -2.33 -17.16 3.70
N ILE A 81 -1.59 -16.25 3.08
CA ILE A 81 -1.09 -15.04 3.73
C ILE A 81 -2.08 -13.92 3.55
N ASN A 82 -2.23 -13.11 4.60
CA ASN A 82 -3.05 -11.91 4.54
C ASN A 82 -2.31 -10.81 3.75
N PRO A 83 -2.75 -10.50 2.51
CA PRO A 83 -2.04 -9.54 1.66
C PRO A 83 -2.22 -8.09 2.15
N THR A 84 -3.17 -7.84 3.06
CA THR A 84 -3.44 -6.51 3.63
C THR A 84 -2.75 -6.28 4.96
N ARG A 85 -1.79 -7.14 5.33
CA ARG A 85 -1.01 -6.95 6.56
C ARG A 85 -0.16 -5.68 6.45
N PRO A 86 -0.29 -4.73 7.40
CA PRO A 86 0.54 -3.53 7.42
C PRO A 86 2.03 -3.89 7.50
N MET A 87 2.84 -3.21 6.69
CA MET A 87 4.30 -3.25 6.79
C MET A 87 4.79 -2.37 7.95
N ASP A 88 5.89 -2.75 8.60
CA ASP A 88 6.53 -1.92 9.62
C ASP A 88 6.93 -0.55 9.06
N ALA A 89 6.93 0.48 9.90
CA ALA A 89 7.21 1.85 9.46
C ALA A 89 8.65 2.02 8.94
N ASP A 90 9.63 1.38 9.56
CA ASP A 90 11.03 1.56 9.15
C ASP A 90 11.31 0.80 7.85
N GLN A 91 10.64 -0.35 7.64
CA GLN A 91 10.62 -1.07 6.36
C GLN A 91 9.93 -0.24 5.27
N SER A 92 8.73 0.29 5.53
CA SER A 92 7.97 1.08 4.57
C SER A 92 8.73 2.36 4.17
N ARG A 93 9.40 3.01 5.13
CA ARG A 93 10.24 4.18 4.86
C ARG A 93 11.41 3.81 3.95
N THR A 94 12.09 2.70 4.22
CA THR A 94 13.19 2.23 3.37
C THR A 94 12.72 1.95 1.95
N ALA A 95 11.57 1.26 1.80
CA ALA A 95 10.98 0.94 0.50
C ALA A 95 10.60 2.21 -0.29
N LEU A 96 9.85 3.13 0.32
CA LEU A 96 9.45 4.40 -0.32
C LEU A 96 10.65 5.28 -0.67
N CYS A 97 11.69 5.31 0.19
CA CYS A 97 12.88 6.12 -0.08
C CYS A 97 13.77 5.58 -1.21
N SER A 98 13.45 4.43 -1.81
CA SER A 98 14.20 3.87 -2.93
C SER A 98 14.09 4.74 -4.20
N SER A 99 13.00 5.47 -4.37
CA SER A 99 12.77 6.39 -5.50
C SER A 99 12.73 7.87 -5.07
N GLU A 100 12.83 8.77 -6.04
CA GLU A 100 12.72 10.22 -5.79
C GLU A 100 11.31 10.61 -5.36
N ALA A 101 10.31 10.07 -6.07
CA ALA A 101 8.89 10.21 -5.79
C ALA A 101 8.54 9.82 -4.34
N GLY A 102 9.01 8.66 -3.90
CA GLY A 102 8.71 8.16 -2.56
C GLY A 102 9.49 8.91 -1.47
N ARG A 103 10.73 9.36 -1.73
CA ARG A 103 11.45 10.27 -0.83
C ARG A 103 10.68 11.57 -0.60
N ARG A 104 10.08 12.13 -1.67
CA ARG A 104 9.24 13.32 -1.57
C ARG A 104 8.00 13.07 -0.71
N LEU A 105 7.27 11.98 -0.96
CA LEU A 105 6.11 11.59 -0.17
C LEU A 105 6.45 11.46 1.32
N VAL A 106 7.56 10.78 1.64
CA VAL A 106 8.04 10.59 3.02
C VAL A 106 8.34 11.94 3.67
N SER A 107 9.02 12.84 2.96
CA SER A 107 9.31 14.20 3.44
C SER A 107 8.04 14.98 3.72
N ASP A 108 7.09 14.98 2.78
CA ASP A 108 5.81 15.69 2.90
C ASP A 108 5.02 15.17 4.12
N TRP A 109 4.97 13.85 4.33
CA TRP A 109 4.30 13.27 5.50
C TRP A 109 5.00 13.60 6.82
N ASP A 110 6.33 13.63 6.85
CA ASP A 110 7.08 14.05 8.04
C ASP A 110 6.75 15.50 8.41
N GLU A 111 6.67 16.40 7.41
CA GLU A 111 6.30 17.81 7.62
C GLU A 111 4.84 17.98 8.07
N MET A 112 3.92 17.15 7.59
CA MET A 112 2.48 17.23 7.87
C MET A 112 2.03 16.52 9.16
N GLY A 113 2.94 16.19 10.08
CA GLY A 113 2.60 15.57 11.37
C GLY A 113 3.17 14.17 11.59
N GLY A 114 4.12 13.75 10.77
CA GLY A 114 4.95 12.57 10.98
C GLY A 114 4.56 11.39 10.09
N PHE A 115 5.56 10.80 9.45
CA PHE A 115 5.42 9.65 8.56
C PHE A 115 4.64 8.48 9.16
N ARG A 116 4.91 8.11 10.43
CA ARG A 116 4.27 6.95 11.07
C ARG A 116 2.75 7.10 11.18
N THR A 117 2.28 8.31 11.46
CA THR A 117 0.85 8.62 11.59
C THR A 117 0.16 8.47 10.23
N HIS A 118 0.70 9.10 9.20
CA HIS A 118 0.16 9.06 7.84
C HIS A 118 0.21 7.65 7.25
N LEU A 119 1.33 6.95 7.42
CA LEU A 119 1.48 5.56 6.99
C LEU A 119 0.42 4.66 7.62
N SER A 120 0.21 4.75 8.94
CA SER A 120 -0.78 3.93 9.65
C SER A 120 -2.20 4.17 9.12
N HIS A 121 -2.57 5.43 8.87
CA HIS A 121 -3.86 5.77 8.27
C HIS A 121 -4.01 5.22 6.85
N VAL A 122 -2.98 5.41 6.00
CA VAL A 122 -3.00 4.91 4.62
C VAL A 122 -3.08 3.39 4.60
N GLN A 123 -2.29 2.69 5.40
CA GLN A 123 -2.33 1.22 5.49
C GLN A 123 -3.68 0.71 5.98
N ALA A 124 -4.29 1.36 6.97
CA ALA A 124 -5.63 1.01 7.44
C ALA A 124 -6.69 1.20 6.35
N ASP A 125 -6.67 2.34 5.67
CA ASP A 125 -7.65 2.68 4.64
C ASP A 125 -7.51 1.81 3.39
N VAL A 126 -6.28 1.63 2.91
CA VAL A 126 -5.97 0.70 1.82
C VAL A 126 -6.35 -0.72 2.19
N GLY A 127 -5.98 -1.18 3.40
CA GLY A 127 -6.32 -2.52 3.85
C GLY A 127 -7.83 -2.77 3.87
N ASN A 128 -8.62 -1.79 4.30
CA ASN A 128 -10.08 -1.87 4.28
C ASN A 128 -10.67 -1.87 2.87
N MET A 129 -10.13 -1.05 1.94
CA MET A 129 -10.54 -1.06 0.54
C MET A 129 -10.27 -2.42 -0.10
N VAL A 130 -9.06 -2.96 0.07
CA VAL A 130 -8.64 -4.21 -0.55
C VAL A 130 -9.43 -5.40 0.02
N LYS A 131 -9.67 -5.44 1.34
CA LYS A 131 -10.53 -6.47 1.96
C LYS A 131 -11.94 -6.53 1.38
N ALA A 132 -12.46 -5.40 0.89
CA ALA A 132 -13.78 -5.36 0.26
C ALA A 132 -13.81 -5.97 -1.16
N MET A 133 -12.66 -6.31 -1.74
CA MET A 133 -12.54 -6.78 -3.13
C MET A 133 -12.62 -8.32 -3.27
N GLY A 134 -12.58 -9.08 -2.19
CA GLY A 134 -12.71 -10.54 -2.24
C GLY A 134 -11.80 -11.29 -1.26
N GLY A 135 -11.43 -12.52 -1.60
CA GLY A 135 -10.48 -13.33 -0.84
C GLY A 135 -9.02 -12.93 -1.10
N ASN A 136 -8.09 -13.61 -0.44
CA ASN A 136 -6.65 -13.27 -0.50
C ASN A 136 -6.11 -13.26 -1.93
N ARG A 137 -6.59 -14.16 -2.79
CA ARG A 137 -6.18 -14.23 -4.19
C ARG A 137 -6.60 -12.99 -4.97
N GLU A 138 -7.87 -12.57 -4.88
CA GLU A 138 -8.38 -11.38 -5.55
C GLU A 138 -7.65 -10.11 -5.06
N GLN A 139 -7.38 -10.05 -3.75
CA GLN A 139 -6.64 -8.97 -3.12
C GLN A 139 -5.20 -8.87 -3.65
N ARG A 140 -4.46 -9.99 -3.72
CA ARG A 140 -3.10 -10.03 -4.30
C ARG A 140 -3.09 -9.59 -5.75
N VAL A 141 -3.99 -10.13 -6.57
CA VAL A 141 -4.08 -9.78 -8.00
C VAL A 141 -4.37 -8.30 -8.18
N PHE A 142 -5.24 -7.73 -7.35
CA PHE A 142 -5.52 -6.29 -7.40
C PHE A 142 -4.28 -5.46 -7.05
N MET A 143 -3.56 -5.82 -5.99
CA MET A 143 -2.36 -5.09 -5.56
C MET A 143 -1.22 -5.19 -6.58
N GLU A 144 -1.00 -6.36 -7.15
CA GLU A 144 -0.01 -6.56 -8.20
C GLU A 144 -0.35 -5.75 -9.47
N ARG A 145 -1.63 -5.72 -9.87
CA ARG A 145 -2.09 -4.88 -10.98
C ARG A 145 -1.92 -3.40 -10.69
N PHE A 146 -2.23 -2.97 -9.47
CA PHE A 146 -2.01 -1.58 -9.06
C PHE A 146 -0.52 -1.20 -9.18
N ASP A 147 0.39 -2.09 -8.81
CA ASP A 147 1.83 -1.84 -8.91
C ASP A 147 2.36 -1.83 -10.33
N ARG A 148 1.87 -2.73 -11.15
CA ARG A 148 2.33 -2.87 -12.53
C ARG A 148 1.73 -1.81 -13.45
N ASP A 149 0.46 -1.47 -13.27
CA ASP A 149 -0.32 -0.71 -14.24
C ASP A 149 -0.34 0.80 -13.95
N LEU A 150 -0.07 1.24 -12.71
CA LEU A 150 0.08 2.68 -12.41
C LEU A 150 1.55 3.11 -12.40
N PRO A 151 1.87 4.27 -13.01
CA PRO A 151 3.13 4.95 -12.77
C PRO A 151 3.37 5.21 -11.28
N GLU A 152 4.61 5.11 -10.85
CA GLU A 152 4.99 5.25 -9.44
C GLU A 152 4.50 6.57 -8.82
N GLU A 153 4.68 7.70 -9.51
CA GLU A 153 4.19 9.01 -9.06
C GLU A 153 2.67 9.02 -8.84
N ALA A 154 1.91 8.37 -9.72
CA ALA A 154 0.45 8.24 -9.57
C ALA A 154 0.08 7.36 -8.36
N ARG A 155 0.84 6.29 -8.08
CA ARG A 155 0.64 5.46 -6.88
C ARG A 155 0.83 6.29 -5.61
N TYR A 156 1.89 7.11 -5.55
CA TYR A 156 2.16 7.94 -4.39
C TYR A 156 1.22 9.13 -4.26
N ALA A 157 0.74 9.71 -5.36
CA ALA A 157 -0.33 10.71 -5.34
C ALA A 157 -1.61 10.15 -4.70
N VAL A 158 -1.95 8.88 -4.97
CA VAL A 158 -3.06 8.20 -4.30
C VAL A 158 -2.80 8.07 -2.79
N TYR A 159 -1.58 7.73 -2.37
CA TYR A 159 -1.24 7.62 -0.95
C TYR A 159 -1.31 8.97 -0.23
N ALA A 160 -0.79 10.02 -0.87
CA ALA A 160 -0.88 11.39 -0.36
C ALA A 160 -2.35 11.83 -0.18
N GLU A 161 -3.21 11.52 -1.14
CA GLU A 161 -4.62 11.88 -1.09
C GLU A 161 -5.41 11.10 -0.02
N ILE A 162 -5.09 9.82 0.19
CA ILE A 162 -5.65 9.04 1.30
C ILE A 162 -5.20 9.64 2.64
N ALA A 163 -3.90 9.95 2.78
CA ALA A 163 -3.34 10.55 4.00
C ALA A 163 -3.96 11.92 4.32
N ALA A 164 -4.26 12.73 3.30
CA ALA A 164 -4.88 14.05 3.47
C ALA A 164 -6.30 14.00 4.07
N GLY A 165 -6.99 12.86 3.96
CA GLY A 165 -8.27 12.63 4.62
C GLY A 165 -9.46 13.45 4.05
N PRO A 166 -10.66 13.30 4.62
CA PRO A 166 -11.94 13.77 4.06
C PRO A 166 -12.23 15.27 4.21
N SER A 167 -11.35 16.03 4.86
CA SER A 167 -11.65 17.41 5.24
C SER A 167 -11.50 18.38 4.06
N ILE A 168 -12.52 18.42 3.20
CA ILE A 168 -12.68 19.46 2.18
C ILE A 168 -14.12 19.96 2.23
N TYR A 169 -14.29 21.26 2.42
CA TYR A 169 -15.58 21.86 2.11
C TYR A 169 -15.73 21.93 0.58
N VAL A 170 -16.77 21.27 0.06
CA VAL A 170 -17.07 21.27 -1.38
C VAL A 170 -18.45 21.87 -1.64
N THR A 171 -18.55 22.68 -2.69
CA THR A 171 -19.86 23.12 -3.20
C THR A 171 -20.53 21.94 -3.90
N PRO A 172 -21.78 21.57 -3.55
CA PRO A 172 -22.49 20.46 -4.17
C PRO A 172 -22.49 20.54 -5.70
N ALA A 173 -22.31 19.40 -6.35
CA ALA A 173 -22.25 19.31 -7.80
C ALA A 173 -23.61 19.66 -8.43
N PRO A 174 -23.64 20.36 -9.57
CA PRO A 174 -24.88 20.61 -10.29
C PRO A 174 -25.50 19.31 -10.80
N ALA A 175 -26.82 19.29 -10.97
CA ALA A 175 -27.54 18.09 -11.40
C ALA A 175 -27.01 17.48 -12.71
N ALA A 176 -26.50 18.30 -13.63
CA ALA A 176 -25.89 17.83 -14.87
C ALA A 176 -24.62 16.99 -14.63
N GLU A 177 -23.83 17.34 -13.63
CA GLU A 177 -22.60 16.62 -13.27
C GLU A 177 -22.92 15.31 -12.56
N VAL A 178 -23.88 15.33 -11.62
CA VAL A 178 -24.40 14.10 -11.00
C VAL A 178 -24.93 13.14 -12.06
N LYS A 179 -25.67 13.64 -13.05
CA LYS A 179 -26.19 12.83 -14.16
C LYS A 179 -25.08 12.23 -15.02
N ARG A 180 -23.97 12.93 -15.24
CA ARG A 180 -22.80 12.40 -15.95
C ARG A 180 -22.14 11.28 -15.16
N PHE A 181 -21.93 11.47 -13.86
CA PHE A 181 -21.38 10.43 -13.00
C PHE A 181 -22.29 9.20 -12.95
N GLN A 182 -23.61 9.42 -12.82
CA GLN A 182 -24.63 8.37 -12.84
C GLN A 182 -24.66 7.56 -14.15
N ALA A 183 -24.18 8.11 -15.27
CA ALA A 183 -24.13 7.40 -16.54
C ALA A 183 -23.08 6.28 -16.58
N THR A 184 -22.14 6.26 -15.63
CA THR A 184 -21.15 5.17 -15.48
C THR A 184 -21.76 4.00 -14.69
N PRO A 185 -21.35 2.74 -14.94
CA PRO A 185 -21.87 1.59 -14.17
C PRO A 185 -21.64 1.71 -12.64
N ALA A 186 -20.45 2.16 -12.23
CA ALA A 186 -20.14 2.38 -10.82
C ALA A 186 -20.93 3.58 -10.25
N GLY A 187 -20.96 4.69 -10.98
CA GLY A 187 -21.64 5.91 -10.54
C GLY A 187 -23.16 5.77 -10.45
N SER A 188 -23.79 4.96 -11.32
CA SER A 188 -25.21 4.63 -11.21
C SER A 188 -25.54 3.99 -9.86
N THR A 189 -24.74 3.00 -9.46
CA THR A 189 -24.88 2.28 -8.19
C THR A 189 -24.70 3.23 -7.00
N LEU A 190 -23.66 4.06 -7.05
CA LEU A 190 -23.34 4.98 -5.96
C LEU A 190 -24.32 6.14 -5.82
N VAL A 191 -24.83 6.69 -6.93
CA VAL A 191 -25.86 7.74 -6.88
C VAL A 191 -27.15 7.19 -6.25
N ALA A 192 -27.51 5.94 -6.57
CA ALA A 192 -28.64 5.28 -5.91
C ALA A 192 -28.40 5.06 -4.41
N GLU A 193 -27.18 4.65 -4.03
CA GLU A 193 -26.77 4.47 -2.63
C GLU A 193 -26.77 5.78 -1.83
N TRP A 194 -26.22 6.86 -2.41
CA TRP A 194 -26.06 8.14 -1.71
C TRP A 194 -27.34 8.99 -1.66
N GLY A 195 -28.30 8.75 -2.57
CA GLY A 195 -29.57 9.45 -2.61
C GLY A 195 -29.41 10.97 -2.64
N SER A 196 -29.96 11.67 -1.64
CA SER A 196 -29.89 13.13 -1.54
C SER A 196 -28.48 13.68 -1.35
N PHE A 197 -27.52 12.86 -0.91
CA PHE A 197 -26.13 13.27 -0.70
C PHE A 197 -25.28 13.14 -1.97
N ALA A 198 -25.81 12.57 -3.06
CA ALA A 198 -25.06 12.36 -4.30
C ALA A 198 -24.38 13.64 -4.84
N PRO A 199 -25.01 14.84 -4.85
CA PRO A 199 -24.35 16.08 -5.28
C PRO A 199 -23.08 16.40 -4.49
N GLU A 200 -23.11 16.21 -3.16
CA GLU A 200 -21.96 16.48 -2.29
C GLU A 200 -20.86 15.44 -2.51
N LYS A 201 -21.22 14.16 -2.58
CA LYS A 201 -20.27 13.06 -2.82
C LYS A 201 -19.57 13.16 -4.18
N VAL A 202 -20.30 13.52 -5.23
CA VAL A 202 -19.72 13.76 -6.57
C VAL A 202 -18.77 14.96 -6.54
N ALA A 203 -19.14 16.05 -5.86
CA ALA A 203 -18.27 17.21 -5.71
C ALA A 203 -16.99 16.87 -4.93
N MET A 204 -17.09 16.04 -3.89
CA MET A 204 -15.94 15.53 -3.13
C MET A 204 -15.00 14.73 -4.04
N LEU A 205 -15.54 13.77 -4.79
CA LEU A 205 -14.76 12.98 -5.74
C LEU A 205 -14.02 13.86 -6.75
N ARG A 206 -14.70 14.86 -7.32
CA ARG A 206 -14.05 15.79 -8.26
C ARG A 206 -12.95 16.62 -7.60
N ALA A 207 -13.19 17.13 -6.39
CA ALA A 207 -12.20 17.93 -5.69
C ALA A 207 -10.93 17.12 -5.41
N ARG A 208 -11.10 15.86 -4.97
CA ARG A 208 -10.00 14.93 -4.71
C ARG A 208 -9.29 14.47 -5.97
N ALA A 209 -10.05 14.15 -7.02
CA ALA A 209 -9.53 13.87 -8.35
C ALA A 209 -8.60 14.98 -8.84
N LYS A 210 -9.05 16.23 -8.70
CA LYS A 210 -8.25 17.40 -9.07
C LYS A 210 -6.96 17.47 -8.24
N ARG A 211 -7.01 17.32 -6.91
CA ARG A 211 -5.81 17.35 -6.07
C ARG A 211 -4.82 16.24 -6.40
N LEU A 212 -5.33 15.04 -6.69
CA LEU A 212 -4.52 13.89 -7.08
C LEU A 212 -3.74 14.21 -8.36
N THR A 213 -4.39 14.84 -9.35
CA THR A 213 -3.76 15.18 -10.62
C THR A 213 -2.98 16.49 -10.62
N ASP A 214 -3.20 17.40 -9.66
CA ASP A 214 -2.55 18.72 -9.63
C ASP A 214 -1.00 18.62 -9.58
N ASN A 215 -0.44 17.49 -9.10
CA ASN A 215 0.99 17.24 -9.01
C ASN A 215 1.50 16.19 -10.02
N LEU A 216 0.64 15.67 -10.88
CA LEU A 216 1.00 14.71 -11.91
C LEU A 216 1.22 15.41 -13.26
N THR A 217 2.09 14.85 -14.08
CA THR A 217 2.17 15.22 -15.49
C THR A 217 0.90 14.79 -16.24
N ASP A 218 0.64 15.39 -17.41
CA ASP A 218 -0.53 15.04 -18.23
C ASP A 218 -0.54 13.54 -18.59
N ASP A 219 0.63 12.95 -18.87
CA ASP A 219 0.78 11.53 -19.19
C ASP A 219 0.49 10.62 -17.99
N GLU A 220 0.96 10.98 -16.80
CA GLU A 220 0.70 10.23 -15.56
C GLU A 220 -0.78 10.33 -15.13
N ALA A 221 -1.36 11.52 -15.26
CA ALA A 221 -2.77 11.73 -15.01
C ALA A 221 -3.60 10.90 -16.00
N HIS A 222 -3.23 10.87 -17.29
CA HIS A 222 -3.88 10.03 -18.28
C HIS A 222 -3.79 8.54 -17.93
N GLY A 223 -2.60 8.06 -17.54
CA GLY A 223 -2.40 6.68 -17.09
C GLY A 223 -3.26 6.32 -15.88
N PHE A 224 -3.37 7.23 -14.90
CA PHE A 224 -4.25 7.05 -13.74
C PHE A 224 -5.73 6.92 -14.13
N TRP A 225 -6.23 7.83 -14.99
CA TRP A 225 -7.62 7.80 -15.44
C TRP A 225 -7.92 6.56 -16.27
N PHE A 226 -7.00 6.18 -17.16
CA PHE A 226 -7.12 4.97 -17.95
C PHE A 226 -7.21 3.72 -17.07
N TRP A 227 -6.32 3.59 -16.08
CA TRP A 227 -6.37 2.48 -15.13
C TRP A 227 -7.71 2.44 -14.37
N LEU A 228 -8.19 3.58 -13.88
CA LEU A 228 -9.43 3.68 -13.12
C LEU A 228 -10.66 3.29 -13.97
N ASP A 229 -10.67 3.65 -15.25
CA ASP A 229 -11.73 3.32 -16.21
C ASP A 229 -11.74 1.82 -16.59
N GLU A 230 -10.59 1.14 -16.55
CA GLU A 230 -10.48 -0.30 -16.79
C GLU A 230 -10.88 -1.17 -15.58
N LEU A 231 -11.09 -0.57 -14.40
CA LEU A 231 -11.51 -1.32 -13.23
C LEU A 231 -12.92 -1.89 -13.39
N GLN A 232 -13.12 -3.08 -12.81
CA GLN A 232 -14.46 -3.64 -12.69
C GLN A 232 -15.36 -2.67 -11.91
N PRO A 233 -16.63 -2.48 -12.31
CA PRO A 233 -17.53 -1.50 -11.69
C PRO A 233 -17.65 -1.63 -10.17
N ALA A 234 -17.61 -2.86 -9.65
CA ALA A 234 -17.65 -3.11 -8.21
C ALA A 234 -16.40 -2.58 -7.48
N ILE A 235 -15.21 -2.76 -8.07
CA ILE A 235 -13.93 -2.29 -7.51
C ILE A 235 -13.87 -0.76 -7.56
N ALA A 236 -14.20 -0.18 -8.71
CA ALA A 236 -14.29 1.28 -8.85
C ALA A 236 -15.25 1.89 -7.82
N ALA A 237 -16.41 1.25 -7.58
CA ALA A 237 -17.36 1.71 -6.59
C ALA A 237 -16.81 1.66 -5.15
N VAL A 238 -15.98 0.67 -4.80
CA VAL A 238 -15.29 0.61 -3.49
C VAL A 238 -14.34 1.80 -3.32
N ILE A 239 -13.52 2.08 -4.34
CA ILE A 239 -12.57 3.21 -4.33
C ILE A 239 -13.33 4.53 -4.22
N PHE A 240 -14.35 4.75 -5.05
CA PHE A 240 -15.17 5.95 -5.00
C PHE A 240 -15.88 6.15 -3.67
N ARG A 241 -16.43 5.08 -3.08
CA ARG A 241 -17.05 5.16 -1.75
C ARG A 241 -16.06 5.64 -0.70
N LYS A 242 -14.85 5.10 -0.70
CA LYS A 242 -13.80 5.51 0.24
C LYS A 242 -13.35 6.95 0.01
N MET A 243 -13.20 7.34 -1.25
CA MET A 243 -12.77 8.70 -1.62
C MET A 243 -13.84 9.75 -1.33
N ALA A 244 -15.13 9.39 -1.38
CA ALA A 244 -16.21 10.33 -1.13
C ALA A 244 -16.49 10.58 0.37
N GLY A 245 -15.80 9.88 1.28
CA GLY A 245 -15.92 10.01 2.74
C GLY A 245 -17.02 9.15 3.34
#